data_AF-A0A838EKE3-F1
#
_entry.id   AF-A0A838EKE3-F1
#
_cell.length_a   1.000
_cell.length_b   1.000
_cell.length_c   1.000
_cell.angle_alpha   90.00
_cell.angle_beta   90.00
_cell.angle_gamma   90.00
#
_symmetry.space_group_name_H-M   'P 1'
#
loop_
_entity.id
_entity.type
_entity.pdbx_description
1 polymer ?
#
loop_
_entity_poly.entity_id
_entity_poly.type
_entity_poly.pdbx_seq_one_letter_code
_entity_poly.pdbx_strand_id
1 'polypeptide(L)'
;MSEQQLLYLQTIFNYFHINGAWPSYRHLEHELDQIDANLDIESLAKSLPDGLSNEFLAGGNAILTIPAIQLCQGAEGDLEDFVWLIRLCTEHYLVSTDEVPFFSSDDLYNQLRMSELSISRVGLLVEIEPGIYQGFAGNPEVGNWYFQIAHDIRRFRGVTTLAQYLEKRDQLKRVVGTTIDEPVVSVEAVDELQLHPAIRAQCWDLYTVNNFDNAVLNATKLLEINVRQKARLPITLVGVDVMNQALGNNPRLGYGEIEAERLGLMSLLRGMIQVFKNPQSHRFVGMRSKAECLSVLLMCSTLLYIIDNVEYIGSTSPG
;
A
#
# COMPACT_ATOMS: atom_id res chain seq x y z
N MET A 1 -18.52 14.68 13.28
CA MET A 1 -18.91 14.08 11.99
C MET A 1 -20.29 14.57 11.64
N SER A 2 -20.59 14.82 10.36
CA SER A 2 -21.95 15.13 9.90
C SER A 2 -22.81 13.86 9.81
N GLU A 3 -24.13 14.02 9.74
CA GLU A 3 -25.07 12.90 9.58
C GLU A 3 -24.84 12.13 8.27
N GLN A 4 -24.58 12.85 7.17
CA GLN A 4 -24.28 12.23 5.87
C GLN A 4 -22.97 11.45 5.88
N GLN A 5 -21.94 11.94 6.59
CA GLN A 5 -20.68 11.20 6.75
C GLN A 5 -20.88 9.95 7.61
N LEU A 6 -21.69 10.00 8.67
CA LEU A 6 -22.01 8.81 9.47
C LEU A 6 -22.82 7.79 8.66
N LEU A 7 -23.79 8.24 7.86
CA LEU A 7 -24.54 7.38 6.95
C LEU A 7 -23.60 6.69 5.95
N TYR A 8 -22.70 7.46 5.32
CA TYR A 8 -21.69 6.91 4.40
C TYR A 8 -20.82 5.83 5.05
N LEU A 9 -20.27 6.10 6.24
CA LEU A 9 -19.46 5.10 6.98
C LEU A 9 -20.30 3.87 7.35
N GLN A 10 -21.53 4.07 7.82
CA GLN A 10 -22.43 2.99 8.21
C GLN A 10 -22.79 2.10 7.01
N THR A 11 -23.05 2.67 5.83
CA THR A 11 -23.37 1.90 4.62
C THR A 11 -22.19 1.03 4.19
N ILE A 12 -20.97 1.56 4.22
CA ILE A 12 -19.76 0.77 3.93
C ILE A 12 -19.61 -0.36 4.95
N PHE A 13 -19.75 -0.04 6.24
CA PHE A 13 -19.62 -1.02 7.31
C PHE A 13 -20.68 -2.12 7.21
N ASN A 14 -21.93 -1.79 6.91
CA ASN A 14 -23.00 -2.78 6.76
C ASN A 14 -22.68 -3.79 5.65
N TYR A 15 -22.21 -3.31 4.49
CA TYR A 15 -21.79 -4.19 3.42
C TYR A 15 -20.62 -5.07 3.84
N PHE A 16 -19.59 -4.49 4.46
CA PHE A 16 -18.44 -5.23 4.98
C PHE A 16 -18.85 -6.30 6.00
N HIS A 17 -19.73 -5.94 6.94
CA HIS A 17 -20.18 -6.80 8.02
C HIS A 17 -20.96 -8.02 7.50
N ILE A 18 -21.80 -7.81 6.48
CA ILE A 18 -22.65 -8.86 5.89
C ILE A 18 -21.87 -9.74 4.91
N ASN A 19 -21.03 -9.13 4.07
CA ASN A 19 -20.41 -9.83 2.94
C ASN A 19 -18.99 -10.30 3.21
N GLY A 20 -18.31 -9.78 4.25
CA GLY A 20 -16.90 -10.08 4.49
C GLY A 20 -15.98 -9.58 3.37
N ALA A 21 -16.38 -8.50 2.68
CA ALA A 21 -15.68 -7.87 1.58
C ALA A 21 -15.95 -6.36 1.59
N TRP A 22 -15.03 -5.56 1.03
CA TRP A 22 -15.26 -4.12 0.89
C TRP A 22 -16.14 -3.82 -0.32
N PRO A 23 -17.13 -2.92 -0.21
CA PRO A 23 -17.96 -2.55 -1.35
C PRO A 23 -17.18 -1.72 -2.36
N SER A 24 -17.45 -1.95 -3.64
CA SER A 24 -17.01 -1.02 -4.70
C SER A 24 -17.72 0.33 -4.57
N TYR A 25 -17.07 1.43 -4.96
CA TYR A 25 -17.71 2.75 -4.96
C TYR A 25 -18.99 2.79 -5.82
N ARG A 26 -19.02 2.05 -6.94
CA ARG A 26 -20.22 1.91 -7.77
C ARG A 26 -21.39 1.25 -7.02
N HIS A 27 -21.10 0.25 -6.18
CA HIS A 27 -22.13 -0.39 -5.38
C HIS A 27 -22.70 0.58 -4.34
N LEU A 28 -21.82 1.32 -3.66
CA LEU A 28 -22.22 2.33 -2.67
C LEU A 28 -23.05 3.45 -3.29
N GLU A 29 -22.69 3.90 -4.50
CA GLU A 29 -23.47 4.88 -5.26
C GLU A 29 -24.91 4.41 -5.46
N HIS A 30 -25.08 3.20 -5.98
CA HIS A 30 -26.40 2.63 -6.15
C HIS A 30 -27.20 2.44 -4.86
N GLU A 31 -26.54 2.16 -3.73
CA GLU A 31 -27.20 1.97 -2.44
C GLU A 31 -27.58 3.31 -1.79
N LEU A 32 -26.66 4.28 -1.79
CA LEU A 32 -26.88 5.60 -1.21
C LEU A 32 -27.85 6.45 -2.04
N ASP A 33 -27.85 6.32 -3.37
CA ASP A 33 -28.82 6.99 -4.25
C ASP A 33 -30.28 6.61 -3.91
N GLN A 34 -30.50 5.39 -3.41
CA GLN A 34 -31.83 4.94 -2.97
C GLN A 34 -32.26 5.57 -1.64
N ILE A 35 -31.31 6.05 -0.84
CA ILE A 35 -31.54 6.64 0.47
C ILE A 35 -31.65 8.17 0.35
N ASP A 36 -30.70 8.79 -0.33
CA ASP A 36 -30.69 10.23 -0.65
C ASP A 36 -29.95 10.48 -1.97
N ALA A 37 -30.72 10.68 -3.04
CA ALA A 37 -30.23 10.91 -4.39
C ALA A 37 -29.43 12.23 -4.57
N ASN A 38 -29.29 13.05 -3.54
CA ASN A 38 -28.46 14.25 -3.57
C ASN A 38 -27.07 14.05 -2.93
N LEU A 39 -26.78 12.85 -2.43
CA LEU A 39 -25.47 12.54 -1.83
C LEU A 39 -24.40 12.44 -2.93
N ASP A 40 -23.44 13.37 -2.91
CA ASP A 40 -22.21 13.26 -3.69
C ASP A 40 -21.19 12.44 -2.90
N ILE A 41 -20.99 11.18 -3.28
CA ILE A 41 -20.09 10.26 -2.60
C ILE A 41 -18.63 10.70 -2.70
N GLU A 42 -18.22 11.25 -3.84
CA GLU A 42 -16.85 11.72 -4.01
C GLU A 42 -16.58 12.90 -3.06
N SER A 43 -17.52 13.85 -2.98
CA SER A 43 -17.43 14.97 -2.05
C SER A 43 -17.42 14.51 -0.59
N LEU A 44 -18.28 13.55 -0.24
CA LEU A 44 -18.33 12.98 1.11
C LEU A 44 -17.03 12.30 1.49
N ALA A 45 -16.53 11.41 0.63
CA ALA A 45 -15.28 10.69 0.86
C ALA A 45 -14.10 11.67 1.05
N LYS A 46 -14.02 12.72 0.22
CA LYS A 46 -13.00 13.78 0.35
C LYS A 46 -13.14 14.65 1.59
N SER A 47 -14.36 14.77 2.14
CA SER A 47 -14.63 15.59 3.34
C SER A 47 -14.37 14.87 4.67
N LEU A 48 -14.09 13.56 4.64
CA LEU A 48 -13.88 12.77 5.84
C LEU A 48 -12.58 13.19 6.55
N PRO A 49 -12.56 13.18 7.90
CA PRO A 49 -11.32 13.28 8.65
C PRO A 49 -10.29 12.24 8.22
N ASP A 50 -9.03 12.66 8.17
CA ASP A 50 -7.92 11.81 7.78
C ASP A 50 -7.85 10.51 8.59
N GLY A 51 -7.65 9.40 7.87
CA GLY A 51 -7.41 8.09 8.46
C GLY A 51 -8.67 7.35 8.88
N LEU A 52 -9.87 7.78 8.45
CA LEU A 52 -11.13 7.04 8.58
C LEU A 52 -11.38 6.10 7.39
N SER A 53 -11.09 6.55 6.17
CA SER A 53 -11.21 5.73 4.95
C SER A 53 -10.00 5.88 4.04
N ASN A 54 -9.94 5.06 2.99
CA ASN A 54 -9.07 5.31 1.85
C ASN A 54 -9.54 6.52 1.02
N GLU A 55 -8.66 6.99 0.13
CA GLU A 55 -9.01 8.02 -0.85
C GLU A 55 -10.08 7.51 -1.84
N PHE A 56 -10.88 8.44 -2.36
CA PHE A 56 -11.89 8.13 -3.35
C PHE A 56 -11.26 7.77 -4.70
N LEU A 57 -11.61 6.61 -5.22
CA LEU A 57 -11.20 6.14 -6.53
C LEU A 57 -12.39 5.48 -7.20
N ALA A 58 -12.95 6.08 -8.25
CA ALA A 58 -14.20 5.63 -8.88
C ALA A 58 -14.22 4.14 -9.31
N GLY A 59 -13.06 3.54 -9.58
CA GLY A 59 -12.92 2.12 -9.93
C GLY A 59 -12.57 1.18 -8.77
N GLY A 60 -12.34 1.71 -7.56
CA GLY A 60 -11.87 0.98 -6.40
C GLY A 60 -12.98 0.60 -5.41
N ASN A 61 -12.55 0.07 -4.28
CA ASN A 61 -13.40 -0.23 -3.13
C ASN A 61 -13.32 0.90 -2.09
N ALA A 62 -14.42 1.15 -1.39
CA ALA A 62 -14.39 1.99 -0.21
C ALA A 62 -14.04 1.14 1.01
N ILE A 63 -13.00 1.56 1.70
CA ILE A 63 -12.35 0.79 2.75
C ILE A 63 -12.36 1.62 4.03
N LEU A 64 -12.76 1.01 5.15
CA LEU A 64 -12.74 1.64 6.46
C LEU A 64 -11.59 1.16 7.31
N THR A 65 -11.05 2.07 8.11
CA THR A 65 -10.11 1.75 9.18
C THR A 65 -10.84 1.43 10.49
N ILE A 66 -10.13 0.88 11.47
CA ILE A 66 -10.68 0.58 12.81
C ILE A 66 -11.32 1.81 13.50
N PRO A 67 -10.72 3.02 13.48
CA PRO A 67 -11.39 4.22 13.99
C PRO A 67 -12.73 4.54 13.32
N ALA A 68 -12.87 4.30 12.02
CA ALA A 68 -14.13 4.52 11.32
C ALA A 68 -15.17 3.47 11.71
N ILE A 69 -14.76 2.20 11.81
CA ILE A 69 -15.62 1.10 12.23
C ILE A 69 -16.11 1.31 13.67
N GLN A 70 -15.30 1.89 14.56
CA GLN A 70 -15.73 2.26 15.92
C GLN A 70 -16.92 3.23 15.93
N LEU A 71 -17.09 4.05 14.89
CA LEU A 71 -18.21 5.00 14.78
C LEU A 71 -19.50 4.34 14.28
N CYS A 72 -19.44 3.09 13.80
CA CYS A 72 -20.56 2.37 13.21
C CYS A 72 -21.32 1.58 14.27
N GLN A 73 -22.64 1.52 14.12
CA GLN A 73 -23.53 0.72 14.97
C GLN A 73 -23.39 -0.76 14.62
N GLY A 74 -23.36 -1.64 15.64
CA GLY A 74 -23.25 -3.09 15.48
C GLY A 74 -21.84 -3.61 15.23
N ALA A 75 -20.83 -2.75 15.35
CA ALA A 75 -19.42 -3.09 15.11
C ALA A 75 -18.71 -3.76 16.29
N GLU A 76 -19.37 -3.90 17.45
CA GLU A 76 -18.74 -4.36 18.68
C GLU A 76 -18.09 -5.73 18.51
N GLY A 77 -18.78 -6.67 17.86
CA GLY A 77 -18.26 -8.02 17.62
C GLY A 77 -17.04 -8.03 16.69
N ASP A 78 -17.06 -7.27 15.60
CA ASP A 78 -15.94 -7.18 14.67
C ASP A 78 -14.69 -6.57 15.32
N LEU A 79 -14.90 -5.56 16.16
CA LEU A 79 -13.83 -4.88 16.87
C LEU A 79 -13.25 -5.75 17.99
N GLU A 80 -14.08 -6.53 18.68
CA GLU A 80 -13.64 -7.54 19.65
C GLU A 80 -12.82 -8.65 18.99
N ASP A 81 -13.31 -9.20 17.88
CA ASP A 81 -12.64 -10.20 17.05
C ASP A 81 -11.24 -9.70 16.61
N PHE A 82 -11.17 -8.46 16.14
CA PHE A 82 -9.93 -7.82 15.73
C PHE A 82 -8.94 -7.61 16.90
N VAL A 83 -9.40 -7.06 18.04
CA VAL A 83 -8.54 -6.86 19.22
C VAL A 83 -7.99 -8.19 19.72
N TRP A 84 -8.78 -9.25 19.63
CA TRP A 84 -8.35 -10.59 20.01
C TRP A 84 -7.28 -11.14 19.05
N LEU A 85 -7.41 -10.91 17.74
CA LEU A 85 -6.37 -11.21 16.76
C LEU A 85 -5.06 -10.50 17.09
N ILE A 86 -5.12 -9.21 17.44
CA ILE A 86 -3.91 -8.44 17.84
C ILE A 86 -3.21 -9.08 19.03
N ARG A 87 -3.98 -9.56 20.01
CA ARG A 87 -3.43 -10.26 21.19
C ARG A 87 -2.70 -11.53 20.79
N LEU A 88 -3.33 -12.39 19.99
CA LEU A 88 -2.69 -13.62 19.52
C LEU A 88 -1.43 -13.34 18.73
N CYS A 89 -1.48 -12.40 17.79
CA CYS A 89 -0.31 -12.06 16.99
C CYS A 89 0.83 -11.57 17.88
N THR A 90 0.50 -10.76 18.89
CA THR A 90 1.50 -10.25 19.84
C THR A 90 2.07 -11.38 20.70
N GLU A 91 1.23 -12.27 21.23
CA GLU A 91 1.66 -13.41 22.04
C GLU A 91 2.53 -14.37 21.23
N HIS A 92 2.07 -14.74 20.02
CA HIS A 92 2.79 -15.60 19.09
C HIS A 92 4.17 -15.02 18.72
N TYR A 93 4.21 -13.72 18.38
CA TYR A 93 5.46 -13.03 18.06
C TYR A 93 6.46 -13.05 19.22
N LEU A 94 6.00 -12.93 20.46
CA LEU A 94 6.87 -12.86 21.64
C LEU A 94 7.45 -14.21 22.08
N VAL A 95 6.77 -15.31 21.75
CA VAL A 95 7.20 -16.67 22.11
C VAL A 95 7.88 -17.41 20.97
N SER A 96 7.67 -16.99 19.72
CA SER A 96 8.25 -17.64 18.56
C SER A 96 9.78 -17.52 18.56
N THR A 97 10.45 -18.61 18.18
CA THR A 97 11.89 -18.66 17.92
C THR A 97 12.24 -18.48 16.45
N ASP A 98 11.23 -18.35 15.59
CA ASP A 98 11.43 -18.20 14.16
C ASP A 98 12.00 -16.81 13.84
N GLU A 99 12.86 -16.73 12.83
CA GLU A 99 13.41 -15.45 12.37
C GLU A 99 12.29 -14.49 11.91
N VAL A 100 11.24 -15.06 11.31
CA VAL A 100 10.03 -14.35 10.89
C VAL A 100 8.79 -15.17 11.26
N PRO A 101 8.12 -14.87 12.40
CA PRO A 101 6.89 -15.55 12.78
C PRO A 101 5.77 -15.29 11.78
N PHE A 102 4.92 -16.28 11.54
CA PHE A 102 3.76 -16.16 10.66
C PHE A 102 2.46 -16.44 11.43
N PHE A 103 1.35 -15.97 10.89
CA PHE A 103 0.01 -16.16 11.44
C PHE A 103 -0.97 -16.40 10.28
N SER A 104 -1.91 -17.32 10.46
CA SER A 104 -2.83 -17.75 9.40
C SER A 104 -4.29 -17.76 9.83
N SER A 105 -5.19 -17.79 8.85
CA SER A 105 -6.62 -18.03 9.07
C SER A 105 -6.88 -19.36 9.79
N ASP A 106 -6.05 -20.38 9.56
CA ASP A 106 -6.15 -21.67 10.25
C ASP A 106 -5.84 -21.56 11.75
N ASP A 107 -4.93 -20.66 12.14
CA ASP A 107 -4.64 -20.39 13.55
C ASP A 107 -5.86 -19.81 14.28
N LEU A 108 -6.61 -18.93 13.61
CA LEU A 108 -7.88 -18.41 14.15
C LEU A 108 -8.96 -19.48 14.20
N TYR A 109 -9.11 -20.26 13.13
CA TYR A 109 -10.12 -21.32 13.10
C TYR A 109 -9.94 -22.30 14.27
N ASN A 110 -8.69 -22.71 14.51
CA ASN A 110 -8.34 -23.67 15.55
C ASN A 110 -8.43 -23.11 16.98
N GLN A 111 -8.08 -21.83 17.18
CA GLN A 111 -8.02 -21.23 18.52
C GLN A 111 -9.32 -20.55 18.95
N LEU A 112 -10.14 -20.06 18.00
CA LEU A 112 -11.30 -19.22 18.30
C LEU A 112 -12.65 -19.82 17.94
N ARG A 113 -12.70 -20.85 17.09
CA ARG A 113 -13.96 -21.28 16.46
C ARG A 113 -14.71 -20.11 15.79
N MET A 114 -13.98 -19.14 15.25
CA MET A 114 -14.57 -18.06 14.45
C MET A 114 -15.31 -18.64 13.26
N SER A 115 -16.41 -18.00 12.86
CA SER A 115 -17.07 -18.30 11.60
C SER A 115 -16.16 -17.92 10.42
N GLU A 116 -16.36 -18.55 9.26
CA GLU A 116 -15.64 -18.19 8.02
C GLU A 116 -15.79 -16.70 7.68
N LEU A 117 -16.97 -16.11 7.97
CA LEU A 117 -17.24 -14.70 7.76
C LEU A 117 -16.43 -13.80 8.72
N SER A 118 -16.30 -14.18 10.01
CA SER A 118 -15.42 -13.45 10.94
C SER A 118 -13.96 -13.54 10.51
N ILE A 119 -13.49 -14.72 10.09
CA ILE A 119 -12.11 -14.91 9.59
C ILE A 119 -11.85 -14.02 8.37
N SER A 120 -12.81 -13.92 7.47
CA SER A 120 -12.70 -13.07 6.27
C SER A 120 -12.57 -11.60 6.64
N ARG A 121 -13.46 -11.13 7.53
CA ARG A 121 -13.48 -9.74 8.01
C ARG A 121 -12.19 -9.35 8.74
N VAL A 122 -11.72 -10.16 9.69
CA VAL A 122 -10.48 -9.82 10.42
C VAL A 122 -9.25 -9.86 9.51
N GLY A 123 -9.22 -10.73 8.50
CA GLY A 123 -8.16 -10.73 7.48
C GLY A 123 -8.10 -9.41 6.71
N LEU A 124 -9.25 -8.90 6.27
CA LEU A 124 -9.34 -7.59 5.61
C LEU A 124 -8.91 -6.45 6.53
N LEU A 125 -9.27 -6.49 7.82
CA LEU A 125 -8.84 -5.48 8.78
C LEU A 125 -7.32 -5.50 9.00
N VAL A 126 -6.70 -6.68 8.98
CA VAL A 126 -5.23 -6.81 9.07
C VAL A 126 -4.54 -6.18 7.87
N GLU A 127 -5.07 -6.33 6.65
CA GLU A 127 -4.48 -5.74 5.44
C GLU A 127 -4.43 -4.21 5.48
N ILE A 128 -5.30 -3.58 6.27
CA ILE A 128 -5.47 -2.12 6.32
C ILE A 128 -4.73 -1.52 7.51
N GLU A 129 -4.63 -2.24 8.61
CA GLU A 129 -4.16 -1.69 9.87
C GLU A 129 -2.62 -1.73 10.02
N PRO A 130 -1.99 -0.62 10.43
CA PRO A 130 -0.55 -0.47 10.37
C PRO A 130 0.16 -1.28 11.45
N GLY A 131 1.36 -1.78 11.11
CA GLY A 131 2.29 -2.38 12.06
C GLY A 131 1.95 -3.81 12.51
N ILE A 132 0.98 -4.46 11.85
CA ILE A 132 0.57 -5.84 12.17
C ILE A 132 1.37 -6.86 11.37
N TYR A 133 1.46 -6.67 10.06
CA TYR A 133 2.08 -7.62 9.14
C TYR A 133 3.19 -6.97 8.31
N GLN A 134 4.12 -7.79 7.82
CA GLN A 134 5.18 -7.36 6.91
C GLN A 134 5.00 -7.99 5.52
N GLY A 135 4.52 -9.23 5.41
CA GLY A 135 4.09 -9.83 4.14
C GLY A 135 2.73 -10.48 4.30
N PHE A 136 1.81 -10.27 3.36
CA PHE A 136 0.46 -10.84 3.37
C PHE A 136 0.25 -11.65 2.09
N ALA A 137 -0.42 -12.80 2.21
CA ALA A 137 -0.73 -13.67 1.08
C ALA A 137 -2.06 -14.41 1.31
N GLY A 138 -2.69 -14.80 0.21
CA GLY A 138 -4.03 -15.40 0.21
C GLY A 138 -5.10 -14.39 -0.16
N ASN A 139 -6.35 -14.76 0.07
CA ASN A 139 -7.52 -13.94 -0.20
C ASN A 139 -8.44 -13.93 1.04
N PRO A 140 -8.49 -12.80 1.76
CA PRO A 140 -9.37 -12.63 2.92
C PRO A 140 -10.84 -12.84 2.62
N GLU A 141 -11.34 -12.44 1.45
CA GLU A 141 -12.78 -12.54 1.12
C GLU A 141 -13.30 -13.99 1.05
N VAL A 142 -12.40 -14.97 0.91
CA VAL A 142 -12.74 -16.41 0.95
C VAL A 142 -12.22 -17.11 2.21
N GLY A 143 -11.82 -16.34 3.22
CA GLY A 143 -11.37 -16.85 4.52
C GLY A 143 -10.04 -17.60 4.52
N ASN A 144 -9.24 -17.52 3.44
CA ASN A 144 -7.96 -18.21 3.33
C ASN A 144 -6.82 -17.21 3.14
N TRP A 145 -6.10 -16.94 4.22
CA TRP A 145 -5.02 -15.96 4.22
C TRP A 145 -3.98 -16.29 5.29
N TYR A 146 -2.77 -15.79 5.07
CA TYR A 146 -1.70 -15.84 6.06
C TYR A 146 -0.78 -14.65 5.88
N PHE A 147 -0.10 -14.28 6.96
CA PHE A 147 0.85 -13.18 6.93
C PHE A 147 2.04 -13.42 7.84
N GLN A 148 3.16 -12.79 7.48
CA GLN A 148 4.33 -12.68 8.33
C GLN A 148 4.10 -11.53 9.31
N ILE A 149 4.21 -11.81 10.61
CA ILE A 149 3.95 -10.82 11.65
C ILE A 149 5.06 -9.77 11.64
N ALA A 150 4.68 -8.49 11.60
CA ALA A 150 5.64 -7.38 11.62
C ALA A 150 6.30 -7.22 12.99
N HIS A 151 7.52 -6.71 13.00
CA HIS A 151 8.24 -6.39 14.23
C HIS A 151 7.49 -5.39 15.13
N ASP A 152 6.73 -4.46 14.55
CA ASP A 152 5.99 -3.43 15.30
C ASP A 152 4.80 -3.97 16.09
N ILE A 153 4.36 -5.22 15.86
CA ILE A 153 3.31 -5.87 16.65
C ILE A 153 3.61 -5.81 18.15
N ARG A 154 4.90 -5.83 18.54
CA ARG A 154 5.35 -5.78 19.94
C ARG A 154 4.87 -4.53 20.68
N ARG A 155 4.56 -3.45 19.96
CA ARG A 155 4.03 -2.20 20.55
C ARG A 155 2.62 -2.38 21.09
N PHE A 156 1.88 -3.37 20.58
CA PHE A 156 0.56 -3.77 21.05
C PHE A 156 0.60 -4.75 22.23
N ARG A 157 1.76 -4.99 22.85
CA ARG A 157 1.87 -5.77 24.09
C ARG A 157 0.92 -5.23 25.17
N GLY A 158 0.13 -6.15 25.72
CA GLY A 158 -0.82 -5.87 26.81
C GLY A 158 -2.14 -5.24 26.36
N VAL A 159 -2.40 -5.10 25.06
CA VAL A 159 -3.70 -4.65 24.54
C VAL A 159 -4.75 -5.71 24.85
N THR A 160 -5.83 -5.33 25.51
CA THR A 160 -7.01 -6.17 25.77
C THR A 160 -8.31 -5.51 25.37
N THR A 161 -8.29 -4.22 25.04
CA THR A 161 -9.45 -3.45 24.62
C THR A 161 -9.17 -2.64 23.37
N LEU A 162 -10.23 -2.29 22.63
CA LEU A 162 -10.14 -1.43 21.46
C LEU A 162 -9.51 -0.06 21.78
N ALA A 163 -9.86 0.53 22.92
CA ALA A 163 -9.33 1.83 23.33
C ALA A 163 -7.80 1.79 23.48
N GLN A 164 -7.25 0.72 24.06
CA GLN A 164 -5.80 0.54 24.19
C GLN A 164 -5.13 0.30 22.84
N TYR A 165 -5.79 -0.45 21.96
CA TYR A 165 -5.32 -0.63 20.58
C TYR A 165 -5.19 0.72 19.87
N LEU A 166 -6.25 1.54 19.89
CA LEU A 166 -6.28 2.85 19.24
C LEU A 166 -5.24 3.81 19.80
N GLU A 167 -5.06 3.85 21.13
CA GLU A 167 -4.02 4.67 21.76
C GLU A 167 -2.62 4.34 21.22
N LYS A 168 -2.29 3.05 21.13
CA LYS A 168 -0.98 2.58 20.63
C LYS A 168 -0.85 2.74 19.12
N ARG A 169 -1.94 2.56 18.38
CA ARG A 169 -2.02 2.81 16.94
C ARG A 169 -1.71 4.28 16.62
N ASP A 170 -2.26 5.21 17.39
CA ASP A 170 -1.98 6.64 17.18
C ASP A 170 -0.54 7.02 17.55
N GLN A 171 0.06 6.30 18.51
CA GLN A 171 1.49 6.46 18.82
C GLN A 171 2.40 6.00 17.67
N LEU A 172 2.01 5.01 16.86
CA LEU A 172 2.75 4.65 15.64
C LEU A 172 2.82 5.84 14.68
N LYS A 173 1.72 6.58 14.53
CA LYS A 173 1.69 7.81 13.73
C LYS A 173 2.55 8.93 14.33
N ARG A 174 2.61 9.03 15.66
CA ARG A 174 3.39 10.08 16.37
C ARG A 174 4.89 9.82 16.46
N VAL A 175 5.34 8.57 16.55
CA VAL A 175 6.78 8.22 16.59
C VAL A 175 7.44 8.46 15.22
N VAL A 176 6.65 8.45 14.14
CA VAL A 176 7.06 8.96 12.81
C VAL A 176 7.20 10.50 12.78
N GLY A 177 6.70 11.20 13.80
CA GLY A 177 6.67 12.67 13.92
C GLY A 177 7.41 13.23 15.13
N THR A 178 8.58 12.70 15.49
CA THR A 178 9.50 13.45 16.37
C THR A 178 10.01 14.66 15.59
N THR A 179 9.48 15.82 15.95
CA THR A 179 9.75 17.16 15.40
C THR A 179 11.23 17.47 15.30
N ILE A 180 11.75 17.40 14.09
CA ILE A 180 12.75 18.37 13.62
C ILE A 180 11.91 19.53 13.07
N ASP A 181 12.22 20.78 13.44
CA ASP A 181 11.68 21.97 12.79
C ASP A 181 12.09 21.94 11.31
N GLU A 182 11.36 21.21 10.48
CA GLU A 182 11.46 21.34 9.03
C GLU A 182 10.55 22.49 8.59
N PRO A 183 11.05 23.40 7.73
CA PRO A 183 10.19 24.38 7.13
C PRO A 183 9.09 23.63 6.38
N VAL A 184 7.83 23.98 6.66
CA VAL A 184 6.68 23.52 5.90
C VAL A 184 6.89 24.00 4.47
N VAL A 185 7.46 23.14 3.63
CA VAL A 185 7.34 23.26 2.19
C VAL A 185 5.88 22.95 1.93
N SER A 186 5.09 23.98 1.66
CA SER A 186 3.76 23.83 1.10
C SER A 186 3.93 23.17 -0.26
N VAL A 187 3.89 21.85 -0.28
CA VAL A 187 3.69 21.09 -1.51
C VAL A 187 2.25 21.38 -1.92
N GLU A 188 2.07 21.87 -3.15
CA GLU A 188 0.75 22.04 -3.76
C GLU A 188 -0.12 20.79 -3.55
N ALA A 189 -1.45 20.98 -3.57
CA ALA A 189 -2.41 19.90 -3.34
C ALA A 189 -2.02 18.65 -4.15
N VAL A 190 -1.91 17.52 -3.45
CA VAL A 190 -1.36 16.26 -3.96
C VAL A 190 -2.08 15.76 -5.24
N ASP A 191 -3.31 16.22 -5.47
CA ASP A 191 -4.13 15.95 -6.64
C ASP A 191 -3.62 16.55 -7.96
N GLU A 192 -2.77 17.58 -7.92
CA GLU A 192 -2.20 18.23 -9.12
C GLU A 192 -0.85 17.63 -9.56
N LEU A 193 -0.28 16.72 -8.78
CA LEU A 193 0.99 16.07 -9.12
C LEU A 193 0.82 15.14 -10.33
N GLN A 194 1.42 15.54 -11.45
CA GLN A 194 1.45 14.73 -12.67
C GLN A 194 2.44 13.56 -12.52
N LEU A 195 1.94 12.47 -11.92
CA LEU A 195 2.62 11.18 -11.96
C LEU A 195 2.43 10.49 -13.31
N HIS A 196 3.46 9.74 -13.70
CA HIS A 196 3.43 8.84 -14.84
C HIS A 196 2.23 7.89 -14.70
N PRO A 197 1.39 7.69 -15.74
CA PRO A 197 0.14 6.93 -15.63
C PRO A 197 0.33 5.53 -15.03
N ALA A 198 1.42 4.85 -15.37
CA ALA A 198 1.73 3.54 -14.80
C ALA A 198 2.04 3.58 -13.29
N ILE A 199 2.73 4.62 -12.81
CA ILE A 199 2.97 4.81 -11.36
C ILE A 199 1.65 5.08 -10.65
N ARG A 200 0.85 6.00 -11.20
CA ARG A 200 -0.46 6.32 -10.62
C ARG A 200 -1.35 5.09 -10.52
N ALA A 201 -1.46 4.30 -11.58
CA ALA A 201 -2.32 3.12 -11.60
C ALA A 201 -1.89 1.98 -10.66
N GLN A 202 -0.60 1.85 -10.33
CA GLN A 202 -0.05 0.67 -9.62
C GLN A 202 0.50 0.99 -8.22
N CYS A 203 0.64 2.27 -7.89
CA CYS A 203 1.28 2.71 -6.65
C CYS A 203 0.43 3.69 -5.85
N TRP A 204 -0.58 4.34 -6.46
CA TRP A 204 -1.34 5.37 -5.76
C TRP A 204 -2.14 4.80 -4.59
N ASP A 205 -2.92 3.76 -4.80
CA ASP A 205 -3.73 3.14 -3.74
C ASP A 205 -2.85 2.73 -2.55
N LEU A 206 -1.68 2.14 -2.83
CA LEU A 206 -0.69 1.77 -1.83
C LEU A 206 -0.13 2.99 -1.07
N TYR A 207 0.18 4.07 -1.79
CA TYR A 207 0.63 5.33 -1.18
C TYR A 207 -0.43 5.95 -0.27
N THR A 208 -1.69 5.99 -0.72
CA THR A 208 -2.79 6.65 -0.01
C THR A 208 -3.15 5.96 1.30
N VAL A 209 -3.08 4.61 1.34
CA VAL A 209 -3.29 3.81 2.55
C VAL A 209 -2.04 3.66 3.43
N ASN A 210 -0.98 4.43 3.15
CA ASN A 210 0.31 4.39 3.85
C ASN A 210 1.10 3.08 3.72
N ASN A 211 0.81 2.27 2.69
CA ASN A 211 1.59 1.08 2.35
C ASN A 211 2.82 1.45 1.49
N PHE A 212 3.72 2.23 2.08
CA PHE A 212 4.82 2.89 1.37
C PHE A 212 5.86 1.92 0.81
N ASP A 213 6.20 0.86 1.56
CA ASP A 213 7.20 -0.11 1.10
C ASP A 213 6.73 -0.82 -0.18
N ASN A 214 5.45 -1.22 -0.25
CA ASN A 214 4.90 -1.82 -1.46
C ASN A 214 4.71 -0.80 -2.59
N ALA A 215 4.33 0.45 -2.29
CA ALA A 215 4.24 1.50 -3.29
C ALA A 215 5.60 1.73 -4.00
N VAL A 216 6.69 1.82 -3.24
CA VAL A 216 8.04 1.99 -3.78
C VAL A 216 8.53 0.73 -4.51
N LEU A 217 8.25 -0.46 -3.98
CA LEU A 217 8.60 -1.71 -4.63
C LEU A 217 7.92 -1.84 -5.99
N ASN A 218 6.63 -1.48 -6.09
CA ASN A 218 5.89 -1.49 -7.34
C ASN A 218 6.43 -0.45 -8.34
N ALA A 219 6.70 0.78 -7.88
CA ALA A 219 7.24 1.84 -8.74
C ALA A 219 8.59 1.46 -9.35
N THR A 220 9.47 0.86 -8.56
CA THR A 220 10.80 0.44 -9.02
C THR A 220 10.75 -0.83 -9.89
N LYS A 221 9.80 -1.73 -9.66
CA LYS A 221 9.51 -2.84 -10.59
C LYS A 221 9.02 -2.33 -11.95
N LEU A 222 8.17 -1.30 -11.97
CA LEU A 222 7.70 -0.69 -13.21
C LEU A 222 8.85 -0.11 -14.02
N LEU A 223 9.80 0.57 -13.38
CA LEU A 223 11.04 1.03 -14.05
C LEU A 223 11.79 -0.13 -14.71
N GLU A 224 12.05 -1.20 -13.96
CA GLU A 224 12.75 -2.37 -14.49
C GLU A 224 12.03 -3.02 -15.68
N ILE A 225 10.72 -3.20 -15.56
CA ILE A 225 9.90 -3.81 -16.62
C ILE A 225 9.92 -2.94 -17.88
N ASN A 226 9.73 -1.62 -17.75
CA ASN A 226 9.69 -0.73 -18.89
C ASN A 226 11.04 -0.66 -19.61
N VAL A 227 12.15 -0.54 -18.87
CA VAL A 227 13.50 -0.59 -19.47
C VAL A 227 13.74 -1.91 -20.18
N ARG A 228 13.40 -3.05 -19.54
CA ARG A 228 13.59 -4.39 -20.11
C ARG A 228 12.80 -4.58 -21.40
N GLN A 229 11.53 -4.18 -21.40
CA GLN A 229 10.65 -4.28 -22.57
C GLN A 229 11.17 -3.39 -23.70
N LYS A 230 11.51 -2.14 -23.40
CA LYS A 230 11.99 -1.18 -24.39
C LYS A 230 13.32 -1.60 -25.02
N ALA A 231 14.21 -2.15 -24.21
CA ALA A 231 15.49 -2.71 -24.66
C ALA A 231 15.35 -4.09 -25.34
N ARG A 232 14.14 -4.66 -25.40
CA ARG A 232 13.85 -6.00 -25.96
C ARG A 232 14.74 -7.08 -25.34
N LEU A 233 14.90 -7.03 -24.02
CA LEU A 233 15.72 -7.95 -23.24
C LEU A 233 14.87 -9.13 -22.73
N PRO A 234 15.47 -10.32 -22.55
CA PRO A 234 14.75 -11.51 -22.11
C PRO A 234 14.21 -11.34 -20.69
N ILE A 235 13.09 -12.02 -20.38
CA ILE A 235 12.45 -11.97 -19.05
C ILE A 235 13.28 -12.56 -17.91
N THR A 236 14.26 -13.39 -18.24
CA THR A 236 15.22 -13.95 -17.29
C THR A 236 16.20 -12.91 -16.76
N LEU A 237 16.32 -11.76 -17.42
CA LEU A 237 17.19 -10.68 -16.97
C LEU A 237 16.44 -9.79 -15.97
N VAL A 238 17.01 -9.60 -14.79
CA VAL A 238 16.37 -8.87 -13.68
C VAL A 238 17.33 -7.90 -13.00
N GLY A 239 16.76 -6.93 -12.30
CA GLY A 239 17.48 -5.99 -11.46
C GLY A 239 18.49 -5.13 -12.23
N VAL A 240 19.69 -4.99 -11.67
CA VAL A 240 20.75 -4.10 -12.19
C VAL A 240 21.23 -4.52 -13.58
N ASP A 241 21.16 -5.82 -13.89
CA ASP A 241 21.65 -6.34 -15.17
C ASP A 241 20.79 -5.89 -16.36
N VAL A 242 19.49 -5.65 -16.13
CA VAL A 242 18.62 -5.00 -17.13
C VAL A 242 19.19 -3.64 -17.54
N MET A 243 19.59 -2.83 -16.56
CA MET A 243 20.10 -1.48 -16.82
C MET A 243 21.46 -1.53 -17.50
N ASN A 244 22.34 -2.44 -17.06
CA ASN A 244 23.66 -2.64 -17.66
C ASN A 244 23.56 -3.04 -19.14
N GLN A 245 22.65 -3.97 -19.50
CA GLN A 245 22.49 -4.41 -20.88
C GLN A 245 21.70 -3.41 -21.75
N ALA A 246 20.82 -2.61 -21.15
CA ALA A 246 20.04 -1.63 -21.88
C ALA A 246 20.87 -0.38 -22.26
N LEU A 247 21.72 0.12 -21.36
CA LEU A 247 22.35 1.45 -21.47
C LEU A 247 23.88 1.45 -21.31
N GLY A 248 24.50 0.29 -21.03
CA GLY A 248 25.94 0.17 -20.85
C GLY A 248 26.73 0.20 -22.17
N ASN A 249 27.93 -0.38 -22.17
CA ASN A 249 28.90 -0.23 -23.28
C ASN A 249 28.34 -0.66 -24.65
N ASN A 250 27.49 -1.68 -24.71
CA ASN A 250 26.77 -2.11 -25.91
C ASN A 250 25.27 -1.85 -25.72
N PRO A 251 24.81 -0.60 -25.90
CA PRO A 251 23.46 -0.22 -25.52
C PRO A 251 22.44 -0.82 -26.48
N ARG A 252 21.23 -0.97 -25.96
CA ARG A 252 20.03 -1.18 -26.76
C ARG A 252 19.12 0.04 -26.76
N LEU A 253 19.31 0.97 -25.83
CA LEU A 253 18.58 2.22 -25.70
C LEU A 253 19.50 3.41 -25.88
N GLY A 254 19.07 4.39 -26.68
CA GLY A 254 19.75 5.66 -26.89
C GLY A 254 19.20 6.72 -25.94
N TYR A 255 20.10 7.47 -25.30
CA TYR A 255 19.75 8.62 -24.47
C TYR A 255 20.85 9.66 -24.51
N GLY A 256 20.47 10.93 -24.70
CA GLY A 256 21.41 12.03 -24.84
C GLY A 256 22.17 11.99 -26.16
N GLU A 257 23.09 12.94 -26.32
CA GLU A 257 23.94 13.06 -27.51
C GLU A 257 25.27 12.32 -27.33
N ILE A 258 25.74 12.20 -26.09
CA ILE A 258 27.05 11.62 -25.77
C ILE A 258 26.95 10.45 -24.79
N GLU A 259 27.95 9.57 -24.83
CA GLU A 259 28.02 8.39 -23.96
C GLU A 259 27.88 8.72 -22.47
N ALA A 260 28.48 9.82 -22.02
CA ALA A 260 28.44 10.23 -20.61
C ALA A 260 27.01 10.46 -20.10
N GLU A 261 26.11 11.02 -20.91
CA GLU A 261 24.72 11.29 -20.55
C GLU A 261 23.92 10.01 -20.40
N ARG A 262 24.08 9.09 -21.36
CA ARG A 262 23.51 7.73 -21.31
C ARG A 262 23.97 6.97 -20.07
N LEU A 263 25.28 7.01 -19.77
CA LEU A 263 25.83 6.39 -18.56
C LEU A 263 25.32 7.07 -17.28
N GLY A 264 25.03 8.37 -17.32
CA GLY A 264 24.35 9.10 -16.25
C GLY A 264 22.95 8.55 -15.99
N LEU A 265 22.12 8.40 -17.03
CA LEU A 265 20.79 7.78 -16.92
C LEU A 265 20.88 6.34 -16.40
N MET A 266 21.81 5.55 -16.93
CA MET A 266 22.06 4.19 -16.44
C MET A 266 22.37 4.21 -14.94
N SER A 267 23.19 5.15 -14.48
CA SER A 267 23.61 5.25 -13.08
C SER A 267 22.43 5.59 -12.18
N LEU A 268 21.54 6.50 -12.60
CA LEU A 268 20.30 6.81 -11.88
C LEU A 268 19.38 5.58 -11.77
N LEU A 269 19.11 4.89 -12.89
CA LEU A 269 18.26 3.71 -12.90
C LEU A 269 18.85 2.57 -12.06
N ARG A 270 20.16 2.32 -12.17
CA ARG A 270 20.86 1.33 -11.32
C ARG A 270 20.75 1.71 -9.85
N GLY A 271 20.92 2.99 -9.52
CA GLY A 271 20.74 3.52 -8.17
C GLY A 271 19.35 3.22 -7.64
N MET A 272 18.29 3.50 -8.42
CA MET A 272 16.91 3.21 -8.00
C MET A 272 16.69 1.73 -7.69
N ILE A 273 17.20 0.84 -8.54
CA ILE A 273 17.09 -0.61 -8.31
C ILE A 273 17.90 -1.05 -7.08
N GLN A 274 19.13 -0.57 -6.92
CA GLN A 274 19.99 -1.00 -5.81
C GLN A 274 19.58 -0.44 -4.46
N VAL A 275 19.07 0.78 -4.40
CA VAL A 275 18.71 1.47 -3.15
C VAL A 275 17.31 1.11 -2.70
N PHE A 276 16.34 1.10 -3.62
CA PHE A 276 14.93 0.95 -3.26
C PHE A 276 14.42 -0.45 -3.54
N LYS A 277 14.61 -0.99 -4.75
CA LYS A 277 14.07 -2.31 -5.10
C LYS A 277 14.76 -3.45 -4.37
N ASN A 278 16.10 -3.55 -4.46
CA ASN A 278 16.83 -4.71 -3.97
C ASN A 278 16.68 -4.88 -2.45
N PRO A 279 16.86 -3.84 -1.61
CA PRO A 279 16.61 -3.95 -0.19
C PRO A 279 15.17 -4.35 0.08
N GLN A 280 14.17 -3.69 -0.52
CA GLN A 280 12.76 -4.05 -0.34
C GLN A 280 12.40 -5.45 -0.86
N SER A 281 13.16 -6.00 -1.80
CA SER A 281 12.96 -7.37 -2.33
C SER A 281 13.59 -8.44 -1.42
N HIS A 282 14.50 -8.07 -0.53
CA HIS A 282 15.24 -8.99 0.33
C HIS A 282 14.97 -8.79 1.83
N ARG A 283 14.45 -7.63 2.24
CA ARG A 283 14.19 -7.24 3.64
C ARG A 283 13.24 -6.05 3.71
N PHE A 284 12.59 -5.85 4.85
CA PHE A 284 11.85 -4.61 5.11
C PHE A 284 12.82 -3.46 5.39
N VAL A 285 12.59 -2.32 4.73
CA VAL A 285 13.42 -1.13 4.87
C VAL A 285 12.75 -0.10 5.77
N GLY A 286 11.40 -0.07 5.77
CA GLY A 286 10.61 0.83 6.59
C GLY A 286 10.66 2.26 6.08
N MET A 287 10.12 2.50 4.88
CA MET A 287 9.89 3.85 4.35
C MET A 287 9.11 4.69 5.38
N ARG A 288 9.67 5.84 5.76
CA ARG A 288 9.39 6.47 7.05
C ARG A 288 8.29 7.52 6.99
N SER A 289 7.89 8.00 5.81
CA SER A 289 6.82 9.01 5.70
C SER A 289 6.15 9.04 4.32
N LYS A 290 4.96 9.65 4.26
CA LYS A 290 4.29 10.01 2.97
C LYS A 290 5.23 10.83 2.08
N ALA A 291 5.91 11.83 2.63
CA ALA A 291 6.82 12.67 1.85
C ALA A 291 7.99 11.87 1.23
N GLU A 292 8.57 10.94 1.98
CA GLU A 292 9.64 10.06 1.47
C GLU A 292 9.12 9.13 0.37
N CYS A 293 7.95 8.52 0.57
CA CYS A 293 7.32 7.67 -0.44
C CYS A 293 7.02 8.44 -1.71
N LEU A 294 6.35 9.59 -1.59
CA LEU A 294 6.00 10.45 -2.71
C LEU A 294 7.25 10.90 -3.48
N SER A 295 8.33 11.24 -2.79
CA SER A 295 9.61 11.61 -3.42
C SER A 295 10.14 10.50 -4.31
N VAL A 296 10.12 9.25 -3.84
CA VAL A 296 10.57 8.09 -4.62
C VAL A 296 9.64 7.80 -5.79
N LEU A 297 8.31 7.93 -5.60
CA LEU A 297 7.34 7.78 -6.68
C LEU A 297 7.53 8.84 -7.77
N LEU A 298 7.81 10.08 -7.40
CA LEU A 298 8.09 11.18 -8.34
C LEU A 298 9.40 10.97 -9.10
N MET A 299 10.44 10.47 -8.43
CA MET A 299 11.69 10.07 -9.10
C MET A 299 11.44 8.95 -10.11
N CYS A 300 10.68 7.91 -9.73
CA CYS A 300 10.35 6.82 -10.64
C CYS A 300 9.49 7.29 -11.82
N SER A 301 8.53 8.18 -11.56
CA SER A 301 7.70 8.83 -12.57
C SER A 301 8.54 9.59 -13.58
N THR A 302 9.46 10.43 -13.10
CA THR A 302 10.36 11.21 -13.95
C THR A 302 11.24 10.32 -14.83
N LEU A 303 11.81 9.26 -14.25
CA LEU A 303 12.63 8.31 -14.98
C LEU A 303 11.81 7.50 -16.00
N LEU A 304 10.55 7.15 -15.70
CA LEU A 304 9.67 6.50 -16.68
C LEU A 304 9.36 7.42 -17.86
N TYR A 305 9.05 8.70 -17.63
CA TYR A 305 8.87 9.65 -18.75
C TYR A 305 10.12 9.78 -19.61
N ILE A 306 11.32 9.75 -19.02
CA ILE A 306 12.56 9.69 -19.80
C ILE A 306 12.61 8.41 -20.63
N ILE A 307 12.33 7.26 -20.01
CA ILE A 307 12.33 5.97 -20.70
C ILE A 307 11.27 5.90 -21.80
N ASP A 308 10.13 6.55 -21.65
CA ASP A 308 9.12 6.64 -22.71
C ASP A 308 9.61 7.38 -23.95
N ASN A 309 10.59 8.27 -23.79
CA ASN A 309 11.17 9.04 -24.89
C ASN A 309 12.51 8.49 -25.42
N VAL A 310 13.15 7.51 -24.75
CA VAL A 310 14.37 6.90 -25.30
C VAL A 310 14.06 6.04 -26.52
N GLU A 311 14.98 6.03 -27.49
CA GLU A 311 14.83 5.22 -28.69
C GLU A 311 15.52 3.87 -28.55
N TYR A 312 14.97 2.83 -29.17
CA TYR A 312 15.65 1.55 -29.32
C TYR A 312 16.69 1.65 -30.44
N ILE A 313 17.96 1.45 -30.08
CA ILE A 313 19.12 1.53 -30.99
C ILE A 313 19.86 0.19 -31.15
N GLY A 314 19.30 -0.89 -30.60
CA GLY A 314 19.90 -2.22 -30.70
C GLY A 314 20.07 -2.67 -32.15
N SER A 315 21.33 -2.89 -32.55
CA SER A 315 21.83 -3.32 -33.86
C SER A 315 20.82 -3.29 -35.02
N THR A 316 20.81 -2.20 -35.78
CA THR A 316 20.67 -2.33 -37.23
C THR A 316 21.87 -3.13 -37.72
N SER A 317 21.65 -4.33 -38.26
CA SER A 317 22.71 -5.07 -38.95
C SER A 317 23.40 -4.14 -39.96
N PRO A 318 24.74 -4.08 -40.01
CA PRO A 318 25.40 -3.50 -41.17
C PRO A 318 25.10 -4.42 -42.35
N GLY A 319 24.39 -3.90 -43.35
CA GLY A 319 24.31 -4.49 -44.68
C GLY A 319 25.62 -4.36 -45.43
#